data_AF-A0A7X5QHI9-F1
#
_entry.id   AF-A0A7X5QHI9-F1
#
_cell.length_a   1.000
_cell.length_b   1.000
_cell.length_c   1.000
_cell.angle_alpha   90.00
_cell.angle_beta   90.00
_cell.angle_gamma   90.00
#
_symmetry.space_group_name_H-M   'P 1'
#
loop_
_entity.id
_entity.type
_entity.pdbx_description
1 polymer ?
#
loop_
_entity_poly.entity_id
_entity_poly.type
_entity_poly.pdbx_seq_one_letter_code
_entity_poly.pdbx_strand_id
1 'polypeptide(L)'
;MQICTVSLDGRNGGTFAHELLAVEYAGWISPKFRLQVNQTFIDYRSGKLAPVSVDPMQVLNDPAAMRGLLLAYTEKVLTLESQVEEMKPDVEAYDRIAKADGSMCITNAAKHLQIQPKLLFKTLSEKHWIYRRAGGKSWLGYQDKIQQGCLEHKVTTVSRSDGSEKIVEQVLLTAKGIAKMSKILSSGAE
;
A
#
# COMPACT_ATOMS: atom_id res chain seq x y z
N MET A 1 2.63 -36.70 20.36
CA MET A 1 3.06 -35.74 19.30
C MET A 1 4.39 -36.20 18.76
N GLN A 2 4.50 -36.35 17.44
CA GLN A 2 5.77 -36.68 16.79
C GLN A 2 6.54 -35.36 16.60
N ILE A 3 7.57 -35.12 17.42
CA ILE A 3 8.25 -33.80 17.55
C ILE A 3 9.35 -33.61 16.48
N CYS A 4 9.72 -34.67 15.77
CA CYS A 4 10.63 -34.60 14.63
C CYS A 4 10.09 -35.39 13.43
N THR A 5 9.36 -34.70 12.56
CA THR A 5 9.30 -35.04 11.14
C THR A 5 9.99 -33.90 10.40
N VAL A 6 11.23 -34.12 9.99
CA VAL A 6 11.98 -33.17 9.17
C VAL A 6 11.36 -33.17 7.77
N SER A 7 10.83 -32.03 7.31
CA SER A 7 10.24 -31.91 5.97
C SER A 7 10.96 -30.94 5.04
N LEU A 8 11.92 -30.14 5.53
CA LEU A 8 12.66 -29.16 4.74
C LEU A 8 14.10 -29.01 5.26
N ASP A 9 15.07 -29.31 4.41
CA ASP A 9 16.50 -29.24 4.72
C ASP A 9 17.04 -27.82 4.44
N GLY A 10 17.90 -27.30 5.32
CA GLY A 10 18.59 -26.03 5.06
C GLY A 10 19.62 -26.14 3.92
N ARG A 11 20.04 -25.01 3.34
CA ARG A 11 20.92 -24.90 2.14
C ARG A 11 22.26 -25.67 2.21
N ASN A 12 22.69 -26.08 3.41
CA ASN A 12 23.89 -26.90 3.69
C ASN A 12 23.57 -28.21 4.47
N GLY A 13 22.34 -28.73 4.40
CA GLY A 13 21.96 -29.98 5.07
C GLY A 13 21.77 -29.90 6.60
N GLY A 14 21.60 -28.69 7.16
CA GLY A 14 21.26 -28.51 8.57
C GLY A 14 19.76 -28.73 8.82
N THR A 15 19.42 -29.46 9.89
CA THR A 15 18.05 -29.66 10.36
C THR A 15 17.71 -28.65 11.46
N PHE A 16 16.54 -28.01 11.38
CA PHE A 16 16.03 -27.19 12.49
C PHE A 16 15.49 -28.13 13.57
N ALA A 17 16.25 -28.30 14.66
CA ALA A 17 15.75 -29.01 15.83
C ALA A 17 14.56 -28.24 16.42
N HIS A 18 13.50 -28.98 16.80
CA HIS A 18 12.40 -28.41 17.57
C HIS A 18 12.94 -27.81 18.88
N GLU A 19 12.40 -26.67 19.32
CA GLU A 19 12.91 -25.89 20.47
C GLU A 19 13.18 -26.75 21.71
N LEU A 20 12.22 -27.60 22.09
CA LEU A 20 12.37 -28.53 23.23
C LEU A 20 13.57 -29.49 23.09
N LEU A 21 13.83 -29.99 21.89
CA LEU A 21 14.97 -30.88 21.63
C LEU A 21 16.30 -30.11 21.64
N ALA A 22 16.30 -28.87 21.18
CA ALA A 22 17.46 -28.00 21.28
C ALA A 22 17.79 -27.67 22.76
N VAL A 23 16.78 -27.40 23.58
CA VAL A 23 16.93 -27.18 25.03
C VAL A 23 17.43 -28.45 25.74
N GLU A 24 16.88 -29.61 25.39
CA GLU A 24 17.32 -30.90 25.94
C GLU A 24 18.79 -31.21 25.58
N TYR A 25 19.16 -31.03 24.31
CA TYR A 25 20.54 -31.22 23.84
C TYR A 25 21.51 -30.23 24.51
N ALA A 26 21.14 -28.96 24.61
CA ALA A 26 21.94 -27.97 25.34
C ALA A 26 22.10 -28.32 26.83
N GLY A 27 21.06 -28.89 27.44
CA GLY A 27 21.10 -29.41 28.81
C GLY A 27 21.99 -30.65 28.97
N TRP A 28 22.10 -31.49 27.93
CA TRP A 28 23.04 -32.62 27.90
C TRP A 28 24.50 -32.15 27.84
N ILE A 29 24.80 -31.13 27.03
CA ILE A 29 26.15 -30.56 26.91
C ILE A 29 26.57 -29.81 28.18
N SER A 30 25.64 -29.11 28.85
CA SER A 30 25.94 -28.26 30.00
C SER A 30 25.06 -28.56 31.21
N PRO A 31 25.60 -29.24 32.25
CA PRO A 31 24.87 -29.48 33.50
C PRO A 31 24.40 -28.20 34.18
N LYS A 32 25.19 -27.11 34.08
CA LYS A 32 24.83 -25.80 34.63
C LYS A 32 23.60 -25.21 33.94
N PHE A 33 23.54 -25.30 32.61
CA PHE A 33 22.37 -24.85 31.84
C PHE A 33 21.14 -25.67 32.19
N ARG A 34 21.28 -27.00 32.31
CA ARG A 34 20.19 -27.88 32.72
C ARG A 34 19.61 -27.51 34.10
N LEU A 35 20.47 -27.21 35.06
CA LEU A 35 20.05 -26.74 36.39
C LEU A 35 19.36 -25.37 36.31
N GLN A 36 19.85 -24.46 35.47
CA GLN A 36 19.22 -23.16 35.26
C GLN A 36 17.80 -23.30 34.71
N VAL A 37 17.60 -24.09 33.64
CA VAL A 37 16.27 -24.34 33.06
C VAL A 37 15.32 -24.95 34.10
N ASN A 38 15.79 -25.94 34.86
CA ASN A 38 15.01 -26.55 35.93
C ASN A 38 14.65 -25.54 37.03
N GLN A 39 15.61 -24.70 37.44
CA GLN A 39 15.40 -23.67 38.45
C GLN A 39 14.39 -22.62 37.96
N THR A 40 14.51 -22.17 36.71
CA THR A 40 13.55 -21.25 36.08
C THR A 40 12.15 -21.85 36.03
N PHE A 41 12.01 -23.14 35.70
CA PHE A 41 10.71 -23.83 35.74
C PHE A 41 10.13 -23.91 37.17
N ILE A 42 10.97 -24.23 38.16
CA ILE A 42 10.57 -24.26 39.57
C ILE A 42 10.17 -22.86 40.05
N ASP A 43 10.91 -21.83 39.68
CA ASP A 43 10.65 -20.44 40.05
C ASP A 43 9.35 -19.93 39.41
N TYR A 44 9.05 -20.34 38.17
CA TYR A 44 7.77 -20.08 37.51
C TYR A 44 6.62 -20.80 38.22
N ARG A 45 6.75 -22.10 38.48
CA ARG A 45 5.72 -22.89 39.17
C ARG A 45 5.48 -22.43 40.61
N SER A 46 6.51 -21.93 41.29
CA SER A 46 6.40 -21.38 42.64
C SER A 46 5.92 -19.93 42.68
N GLY A 47 5.67 -19.31 41.52
CA GLY A 47 5.16 -17.93 41.41
C GLY A 47 6.22 -16.85 41.64
N LYS A 48 7.50 -17.20 41.78
CA LYS A 48 8.60 -16.21 41.84
C LYS A 48 8.82 -15.50 40.50
N LEU A 49 8.54 -16.19 39.39
CA LEU A 49 8.55 -15.62 38.05
C LEU A 49 7.10 -15.46 37.59
N ALA A 50 6.64 -14.22 37.45
CA ALA A 50 5.38 -13.92 36.78
C ALA A 50 5.63 -13.67 35.29
N PRO A 51 4.73 -14.12 34.40
CA PRO A 51 4.77 -13.66 33.01
C PRO A 51 4.65 -12.14 33.01
N VAL A 52 5.47 -11.46 32.20
CA VAL A 52 5.32 -10.02 31.96
C VAL A 52 4.10 -9.82 31.06
N SER A 53 2.91 -10.06 31.60
CA SER A 53 1.65 -9.68 30.98
C SER A 53 1.32 -8.29 31.49
N VAL A 54 1.58 -7.27 30.69
CA VAL A 54 1.04 -5.93 30.95
C VAL A 54 -0.46 -6.03 30.72
N ASP A 55 -1.24 -6.14 31.79
CA ASP A 55 -2.69 -6.10 31.70
C ASP A 55 -3.12 -4.67 31.34
N PRO A 56 -3.71 -4.44 30.15
CA PRO A 56 -4.12 -3.10 29.72
C PRO A 56 -5.08 -2.46 30.73
N MET A 57 -5.88 -3.26 31.43
CA MET A 57 -6.85 -2.76 32.41
C MET A 57 -6.18 -2.28 33.70
N GLN A 58 -5.04 -2.88 34.08
CA GLN A 58 -4.27 -2.40 35.24
C GLN A 58 -3.56 -1.07 34.95
N VAL A 59 -3.04 -0.90 33.74
CA VAL A 59 -2.43 0.37 33.31
C VAL A 59 -3.47 1.49 33.22
N LEU A 60 -4.70 1.18 32.78
CA LEU A 60 -5.80 2.15 32.76
C LEU A 60 -6.33 2.48 34.17
N ASN A 61 -6.26 1.54 35.12
CA ASN A 61 -6.69 1.78 36.50
C ASN A 61 -5.70 2.63 37.32
N ASP A 62 -4.46 2.81 36.86
CA ASP A 62 -3.50 3.74 37.47
C ASP A 62 -3.77 5.19 36.98
N PRO A 63 -4.18 6.11 37.88
CA PRO A 63 -4.50 7.50 37.51
C PRO A 63 -3.32 8.25 36.86
N ALA A 64 -2.07 7.96 37.26
CA ALA A 64 -0.90 8.61 36.71
C ALA A 64 -0.64 8.16 35.27
N ALA A 65 -0.74 6.85 35.02
CA ALA A 65 -0.61 6.27 33.69
C ALA A 65 -1.73 6.73 32.74
N MET A 66 -2.99 6.72 33.19
CA MET A 66 -4.12 7.20 32.39
C MET A 66 -3.95 8.68 32.00
N ARG A 67 -3.51 9.53 32.92
CA ARG A 67 -3.24 10.95 32.63
C ARG A 67 -2.17 11.11 31.54
N GLY A 68 -1.07 10.38 31.64
CA GLY A 68 0.00 10.42 30.64
C GLY A 68 -0.47 9.99 29.25
N LEU A 69 -1.26 8.91 29.19
CA LEU A 69 -1.84 8.41 27.93
C LEU A 69 -2.81 9.41 27.30
N LEU A 70 -3.69 9.99 28.10
CA LEU A 70 -4.66 10.99 27.63
C LEU A 70 -3.96 12.25 27.11
N LEU A 71 -2.96 12.75 27.83
CA LEU A 71 -2.18 13.90 27.38
C LEU A 71 -1.49 13.62 26.04
N ALA A 72 -0.77 12.50 25.95
CA ALA A 72 -0.10 12.10 24.71
C ALA A 72 -1.09 11.92 23.54
N TYR A 73 -2.29 11.39 23.81
CA TYR A 73 -3.32 11.26 22.79
C TYR A 73 -3.89 12.62 22.37
N THR A 74 -4.18 13.51 23.33
CA THR A 74 -4.68 14.86 23.02
C THR A 74 -3.67 15.65 22.20
N GLU A 75 -2.37 15.56 22.52
CA GLU A 75 -1.32 16.18 21.73
C GLU A 75 -1.29 15.63 20.29
N LYS A 76 -1.40 14.31 20.11
CA LYS A 76 -1.49 13.70 18.79
C LYS A 76 -2.73 14.12 18.02
N VAL A 77 -3.89 14.22 18.68
CA VAL A 77 -5.13 14.65 18.04
C VAL A 77 -4.99 16.11 17.61
N LEU A 78 -4.50 16.98 18.48
CA LEU A 78 -4.28 18.40 18.16
C LEU A 78 -3.30 18.57 16.99
N THR A 79 -2.20 17.82 16.96
CA THR A 79 -1.25 17.89 15.84
C THR A 79 -1.84 17.40 14.53
N LEU A 80 -2.63 16.31 14.56
CA LEU A 80 -3.32 15.80 13.39
C LEU A 80 -4.40 16.75 12.89
N GLU A 81 -5.21 17.33 13.79
CA GLU A 81 -6.23 18.32 13.45
C GLU A 81 -5.60 19.57 12.83
N SER A 82 -4.48 20.05 13.38
CA SER A 82 -3.72 21.17 12.82
C SER A 82 -3.23 20.86 11.40
N GLN A 83 -2.64 19.67 11.17
CA GLN A 83 -2.19 19.26 9.83
C GLN A 83 -3.36 19.16 8.84
N VAL A 84 -4.52 18.64 9.28
CA VAL A 84 -5.71 18.53 8.44
C VAL A 84 -6.22 19.91 8.03
N GLU A 85 -6.30 20.86 8.96
CA GLU A 85 -6.73 22.23 8.65
C GLU A 85 -5.72 22.96 7.76
N GLU A 86 -4.41 22.72 7.92
CA GLU A 86 -3.38 23.26 7.01
C GLU A 86 -3.49 22.70 5.59
N MET A 87 -3.78 21.40 5.42
CA MET A 87 -3.89 20.77 4.11
C MET A 87 -5.23 21.05 3.39
N LYS A 88 -6.28 21.41 4.14
CA LYS A 88 -7.63 21.65 3.61
C LYS A 88 -7.69 22.63 2.43
N PRO A 89 -7.09 23.84 2.48
CA PRO A 89 -7.11 24.75 1.34
C PRO A 89 -6.42 24.17 0.09
N ASP A 90 -5.34 23.41 0.26
CA ASP A 90 -4.63 22.77 -0.86
C ASP A 90 -5.46 21.66 -1.50
N VAL A 91 -6.15 20.85 -0.68
CA VAL A 91 -7.08 19.82 -1.15
C VAL A 91 -8.27 20.46 -1.89
N GLU A 92 -8.84 21.55 -1.37
CA GLU A 92 -9.92 22.28 -2.03
C GLU A 92 -9.48 22.90 -3.36
N ALA A 93 -8.28 23.48 -3.41
CA ALA A 93 -7.69 24.02 -4.63
C ALA A 93 -7.47 22.91 -5.66
N TYR A 94 -6.93 21.78 -5.23
CA TYR A 94 -6.73 20.60 -6.08
C TYR A 94 -8.06 20.07 -6.62
N ASP A 95 -9.09 19.95 -5.79
CA ASP A 95 -10.42 19.47 -6.19
C ASP A 95 -11.09 20.44 -7.17
N ARG A 96 -10.87 21.74 -7.02
CA ARG A 96 -11.33 22.76 -7.99
C ARG A 96 -10.67 22.55 -9.35
N ILE A 97 -9.36 22.31 -9.39
CA ILE A 97 -8.64 22.04 -10.64
C ILE A 97 -9.10 20.71 -11.26
N ALA A 98 -9.29 19.68 -10.44
CA ALA A 98 -9.74 18.37 -10.90
C ALA A 98 -11.17 18.39 -11.50
N LYS A 99 -12.01 19.34 -11.07
CA LYS A 99 -13.36 19.57 -11.61
C LYS A 99 -13.40 20.50 -12.83
N ALA A 100 -12.28 21.10 -13.21
CA ALA A 100 -12.23 22.00 -14.36
C ALA A 100 -12.59 21.26 -15.66
N ASP A 101 -13.30 21.96 -16.54
CA ASP A 101 -13.65 21.43 -17.86
C ASP A 101 -12.43 21.38 -18.77
N GLY A 102 -12.34 20.32 -19.55
CA GLY A 102 -11.30 20.14 -20.53
C GLY A 102 -10.74 18.74 -20.56
N SER A 103 -10.44 18.28 -21.77
CA SER A 103 -9.82 17.00 -22.03
C SER A 103 -8.64 17.15 -22.96
N MET A 104 -7.61 16.34 -22.75
CA MET A 104 -6.37 16.41 -23.51
C MET A 104 -5.87 15.03 -23.90
N CYS A 105 -5.11 15.00 -25.00
CA CYS A 105 -4.48 13.77 -25.48
C CYS A 105 -3.56 13.18 -24.41
N ILE A 106 -3.53 11.85 -24.28
CA ILE A 106 -2.69 11.13 -23.30
C ILE A 106 -1.22 11.60 -23.35
N THR A 107 -0.68 11.86 -24.54
CA THR A 107 0.68 12.38 -24.71
C THR A 107 0.89 13.75 -24.07
N ASN A 108 -0.10 14.65 -24.14
CA ASN A 108 -0.03 15.96 -23.49
C ASN A 108 -0.24 15.82 -21.98
N ALA A 109 -1.18 14.97 -21.55
CA ALA A 109 -1.39 14.66 -20.13
C ALA A 109 -0.10 14.14 -19.46
N ALA A 110 0.71 13.33 -20.17
CA ALA A 110 2.00 12.87 -19.68
C ALA A 110 2.97 14.02 -19.39
N LYS A 111 2.97 15.09 -20.20
CA LYS A 111 3.81 16.28 -19.97
C LYS A 111 3.37 17.02 -18.70
N HIS A 112 2.06 17.15 -18.48
CA HIS A 112 1.52 17.77 -17.26
C HIS A 112 1.82 16.94 -16.00
N LEU A 113 1.79 15.60 -16.12
CA LEU A 113 2.18 14.68 -15.06
C LEU A 113 3.71 14.53 -14.91
N GLN A 114 4.50 15.22 -15.74
CA GLN A 114 5.97 15.15 -15.74
C GLN A 114 6.54 13.72 -15.88
N ILE A 115 5.85 12.86 -16.63
CA ILE A 115 6.31 11.48 -16.90
C ILE A 115 6.42 11.19 -18.39
N GLN A 116 7.17 10.13 -18.72
CA GLN A 116 7.31 9.71 -20.11
C GLN A 116 5.95 9.24 -20.66
N PRO A 117 5.52 9.68 -21.87
CA PRO A 117 4.27 9.22 -22.47
C PRO A 117 4.14 7.70 -22.55
N LYS A 118 5.23 7.01 -22.92
CA LYS A 118 5.28 5.54 -22.98
C LYS A 118 4.93 4.89 -21.64
N LEU A 119 5.43 5.45 -20.53
CA LEU A 119 5.12 4.99 -19.18
C LEU A 119 3.64 5.23 -18.87
N LEU A 120 3.11 6.42 -19.15
CA LEU A 120 1.69 6.72 -18.91
C LEU A 120 0.76 5.77 -19.68
N PHE A 121 1.03 5.51 -20.95
CA PHE A 121 0.27 4.54 -21.75
C PHE A 121 0.32 3.14 -21.15
N LYS A 122 1.49 2.70 -20.68
CA LYS A 122 1.67 1.42 -19.99
C LYS A 122 0.83 1.37 -18.71
N THR A 123 0.96 2.37 -17.83
CA THR A 123 0.23 2.45 -16.56
C THR A 123 -1.29 2.49 -16.77
N LEU A 124 -1.78 3.29 -17.74
CA LEU A 124 -3.20 3.34 -18.09
C LEU A 124 -3.71 1.98 -18.61
N SER A 125 -2.89 1.26 -19.38
CA SER A 125 -3.26 -0.08 -19.87
C SER A 125 -3.29 -1.10 -18.74
N GLU A 126 -2.27 -1.13 -17.87
CA GLU A 126 -2.16 -2.05 -16.73
C GLU A 126 -3.30 -1.85 -15.72
N LYS A 127 -3.66 -0.59 -15.45
CA LYS A 127 -4.75 -0.23 -14.53
C LYS A 127 -6.15 -0.31 -15.18
N HIS A 128 -6.26 -0.86 -16.39
CA HIS A 128 -7.53 -1.01 -17.12
C HIS A 128 -8.28 0.31 -17.31
N TRP A 129 -7.56 1.38 -17.69
CA TRP A 129 -8.17 2.63 -18.14
C TRP A 129 -8.35 2.65 -19.65
N ILE A 130 -7.36 2.12 -20.36
CA ILE A 130 -7.40 2.00 -21.82
C ILE A 130 -7.07 0.58 -22.25
N TYR A 131 -7.51 0.20 -23.44
CA TYR A 131 -7.21 -1.08 -24.07
C TYR A 131 -7.10 -0.95 -25.59
N ARG A 132 -6.63 -2.01 -26.24
CA ARG A 132 -6.66 -2.16 -27.70
C ARG A 132 -7.53 -3.35 -28.08
N ARG A 133 -8.36 -3.17 -29.11
CA ARG A 133 -9.07 -4.30 -29.73
C ARG A 133 -8.08 -5.16 -30.52
N ALA A 134 -8.36 -6.46 -30.64
CA ALA A 134 -7.57 -7.34 -31.48
C ALA A 134 -7.50 -6.79 -32.92
N GLY A 135 -6.29 -6.62 -33.46
CA GLY A 135 -6.05 -6.04 -34.78
C GLY A 135 -6.20 -4.51 -34.88
N GLY A 136 -6.66 -3.83 -33.81
CA GLY A 136 -6.80 -2.38 -33.76
C GLY A 136 -5.50 -1.67 -33.37
N LYS A 137 -5.18 -0.56 -34.06
CA LYS A 137 -4.03 0.30 -33.73
C LYS A 137 -4.36 1.42 -32.72
N SER A 138 -5.63 1.80 -32.61
CA SER A 138 -6.11 2.86 -31.71
C SER A 138 -6.31 2.34 -30.29
N TRP A 139 -6.05 3.21 -29.30
CA TRP A 139 -6.43 2.98 -27.91
C TRP A 139 -7.88 3.38 -27.71
N LEU A 140 -8.63 2.59 -26.96
CA LEU A 140 -9.99 2.89 -26.52
C LEU A 140 -10.03 2.95 -24.99
N GLY A 141 -10.90 3.79 -24.45
CA GLY A 141 -11.16 3.89 -23.02
C GLY A 141 -12.15 2.81 -22.57
N TYR A 142 -11.98 2.28 -21.37
CA TYR A 142 -13.01 1.45 -20.76
C TYR A 142 -14.23 2.29 -20.38
N GLN A 143 -15.42 1.71 -20.54
CA GLN A 143 -16.70 2.41 -20.33
C GLN A 143 -16.87 2.91 -18.89
N ASP A 144 -16.38 2.18 -17.90
CA ASP A 144 -16.44 2.55 -16.50
C ASP A 144 -15.68 3.86 -16.21
N LYS A 145 -14.51 4.07 -16.84
CA LYS A 145 -13.71 5.29 -16.70
C LYS A 145 -14.32 6.48 -17.44
N ILE A 146 -15.02 6.22 -18.54
CA ILE A 146 -15.78 7.24 -19.26
C ILE A 146 -16.98 7.69 -18.41
N GLN A 147 -17.73 6.74 -17.84
CA GLN A 147 -18.84 7.06 -16.93
C GLN A 147 -18.40 7.78 -15.66
N GLN A 148 -17.21 7.47 -15.15
CA GLN A 148 -16.61 8.21 -14.03
C GLN A 148 -16.15 9.63 -14.41
N GLY A 149 -16.20 10.01 -15.69
CA GLY A 149 -15.72 11.30 -16.20
C GLY A 149 -14.20 11.45 -16.14
N CYS A 150 -13.45 10.34 -16.08
CA CYS A 150 -11.98 10.35 -16.09
C CYS A 150 -11.41 10.33 -17.51
N LEU A 151 -12.15 9.74 -18.45
CA LEU A 151 -11.80 9.66 -19.85
C LEU A 151 -12.94 10.20 -20.71
N GLU A 152 -12.58 10.78 -21.84
CA GLU A 152 -13.51 11.18 -22.89
C GLU A 152 -13.11 10.54 -24.21
N HIS A 153 -14.10 10.28 -25.06
CA HIS A 153 -13.88 9.76 -26.39
C HIS A 153 -14.30 10.79 -27.42
N LYS A 154 -13.33 11.27 -28.21
CA LYS A 154 -13.56 12.25 -29.26
C LYS A 154 -13.41 11.59 -30.61
N VAL A 155 -14.42 11.75 -31.46
CA VAL A 155 -14.40 11.32 -32.85
C VAL A 155 -14.04 12.53 -33.71
N THR A 156 -12.98 12.43 -34.50
CA THR A 156 -12.53 13.50 -35.41
C THR A 156 -12.38 12.94 -36.82
N THR A 157 -12.94 13.63 -37.81
CA THR A 157 -12.71 13.32 -39.22
C THR A 157 -11.43 14.02 -39.69
N VAL A 158 -10.51 13.25 -40.25
CA VAL A 158 -9.24 13.73 -40.80
C VAL A 158 -9.24 13.52 -42.31
N SER A 159 -9.11 14.59 -43.08
CA SER A 159 -8.95 14.54 -44.53
C SER A 159 -7.50 14.17 -44.88
N ARG A 160 -7.33 13.21 -45.78
CA ARG A 160 -6.03 12.78 -46.28
C ARG A 160 -5.62 13.59 -47.51
N SER A 161 -4.33 13.54 -47.84
CA SER A 161 -3.76 14.16 -49.04
C SER A 161 -4.33 13.60 -50.36
N ASP A 162 -4.97 12.43 -50.34
CA ASP A 162 -5.66 11.84 -51.50
C ASP A 162 -7.13 12.30 -51.64
N GLY A 163 -7.59 13.22 -50.77
CA GLY A 163 -8.97 13.70 -50.75
C GLY A 163 -9.95 12.79 -49.98
N SER A 164 -9.54 11.61 -49.52
CA SER A 164 -10.38 10.73 -48.71
C SER A 164 -10.50 11.22 -47.26
N GLU A 165 -11.67 11.05 -46.67
CA GLU A 165 -11.90 11.31 -45.26
C GLU A 165 -11.70 10.05 -44.42
N LYS A 166 -11.08 10.20 -43.25
CA LYS A 166 -10.92 9.12 -42.27
C LYS A 166 -11.49 9.55 -40.94
N ILE A 167 -12.48 8.82 -40.45
CA ILE A 167 -12.95 8.95 -39.08
C ILE A 167 -11.90 8.32 -38.14
N VAL A 168 -11.40 9.10 -37.19
CA VAL A 168 -10.46 8.66 -36.17
C VAL A 168 -11.06 8.91 -34.80
N GLU A 169 -11.07 7.85 -34.00
CA GLU A 169 -11.48 7.89 -32.61
C GLU A 169 -10.25 8.08 -31.71
N GLN A 170 -10.35 8.98 -30.74
CA GLN A 170 -9.26 9.29 -29.81
C GLN A 170 -9.75 9.37 -28.37
N VAL A 171 -9.02 8.70 -27.48
CA VAL A 171 -9.20 8.80 -26.03
C VAL A 171 -8.45 10.03 -25.50
N LEU A 172 -9.15 10.82 -24.71
CA LEU A 172 -8.66 12.01 -24.02
C LEU A 172 -8.77 11.80 -22.50
N LEU A 173 -7.82 12.34 -21.73
CA LEU A 173 -7.91 12.42 -20.28
C LEU A 173 -8.55 13.75 -19.89
N THR A 174 -9.51 13.70 -18.98
CA THR A 174 -10.08 14.90 -18.34
C THR A 174 -9.18 15.39 -17.20
N ALA A 175 -9.40 16.62 -16.71
CA ALA A 175 -8.72 17.12 -15.51
C ALA A 175 -8.86 16.15 -14.31
N LYS A 176 -10.06 15.60 -14.12
CA LYS A 176 -10.35 14.56 -13.12
C LYS A 176 -9.54 13.28 -13.34
N GLY A 177 -9.40 12.85 -14.60
CA GLY A 177 -8.58 11.70 -14.98
C GLY A 177 -7.10 11.90 -14.65
N ILE A 178 -6.57 13.08 -14.97
CA ILE A 178 -5.17 13.46 -14.67
C ILE A 178 -4.93 13.50 -13.17
N ALA A 179 -5.83 14.15 -12.42
CA ALA A 179 -5.78 14.22 -10.97
C ALA A 179 -5.71 12.81 -10.34
N LYS A 180 -6.65 11.93 -10.70
CA LYS A 180 -6.68 10.55 -10.21
C LYS A 180 -5.43 9.76 -10.63
N MET A 181 -4.91 10.00 -11.84
CA MET A 181 -3.67 9.37 -12.28
C MET A 181 -2.45 9.85 -11.47
N SER A 182 -2.37 11.14 -11.15
CA SER A 182 -1.32 11.70 -10.29
C SER A 182 -1.29 10.99 -8.93
N LYS A 183 -2.46 10.83 -8.29
CA LYS A 183 -2.57 10.08 -7.02
C LYS A 183 -2.07 8.63 -7.14
N ILE A 184 -2.46 7.93 -8.20
CA ILE A 184 -2.05 6.53 -8.44
C ILE A 184 -0.52 6.43 -8.60
N LEU A 185 0.09 7.36 -9.33
CA LEU A 185 1.53 7.40 -9.55
C LEU A 185 2.30 7.70 -8.27
N SER A 186 1.80 8.60 -7.41
CA SER A 186 2.39 8.88 -6.11
C SER A 186 2.27 7.70 -5.14
N SER A 187 1.12 7.01 -5.12
CA SER A 187 0.88 5.86 -4.22
C SER A 187 1.63 4.59 -4.60
N GLY A 188 2.17 4.50 -5.83
CA GLY A 188 2.93 3.34 -6.30
C GLY A 188 4.45 3.54 -6.26
N ALA A 189 4.93 4.62 -5.65
CA ALA A 189 6.35 4.94 -5.48
C ALA A 189 6.91 4.56 -4.10
N GLU A 190 6.08 3.97 -3.23
CA GLU A 190 6.47 3.26 -1.99
C GLU A 190 6.47 1.74 -2.22
#